data_AF-A0A9D1C2T4-F1
#
_entry.id   AF-A0A9D1C2T4-F1
#
_cell.length_a   1.000
_cell.length_b   1.000
_cell.length_c   1.000
_cell.angle_alpha   90.00
_cell.angle_beta   90.00
_cell.angle_gamma   90.00
#
_symmetry.space_group_name_H-M   'P 1'
#
loop_
_entity.id
_entity.type
_entity.pdbx_description
1 polymer ?
#
loop_
_entity_poly.entity_id
_entity_poly.type
_entity_poly.pdbx_seq_one_letter_code
_entity_poly.pdbx_strand_id
1 'polypeptide(L)' 'MSRPKTPIVPSSREALTRFKLECAKEIGHLQFCKEYNDHDKGDLPSAQNGREGGPIGGQMVKRMIQMAEESLK' A
#
# COMPACT_ATOMS: atom_id res chain seq x y z
N MET A 1 -5.56 19.54 0.47
CA MET A 1 -5.53 18.31 1.30
C MET A 1 -6.32 17.21 0.60
N SER A 2 -5.64 16.15 0.17
CA SER A 2 -6.32 14.98 -0.41
C SER A 2 -7.18 14.29 0.66
N ARG A 3 -8.43 13.96 0.33
CA ARG A 3 -9.31 13.22 1.26
C ARG A 3 -8.71 11.84 1.52
N PRO A 4 -8.67 11.36 2.77
CA PRO A 4 -8.18 10.02 3.05
C PRO A 4 -9.07 9.01 2.32
N LYS A 5 -8.46 8.11 1.53
CA LYS A 5 -9.19 7.05 0.82
C LYS A 5 -9.89 6.17 1.84
N THR A 6 -11.22 6.16 1.82
CA THR A 6 -12.03 5.34 2.71
C THR A 6 -12.09 3.93 2.15
N PRO A 7 -11.70 2.89 2.91
CA PRO A 7 -11.89 1.51 2.46
C PRO A 7 -13.38 1.20 2.33
N ILE A 8 -13.71 0.22 1.48
CA ILE A 8 -15.09 -0.25 1.28
C ILE A 8 -15.71 -0.69 2.61
N VAL A 9 -14.94 -1.39 3.43
CA VAL A 9 -15.28 -1.73 4.81
C VAL A 9 -14.56 -0.73 5.74
N PRO A 10 -15.28 0.20 6.40
CA PRO A 10 -14.67 1.30 7.15
C PRO A 10 -13.72 0.84 8.28
N SER A 11 -14.05 -0.27 8.95
CA SER A 11 -13.25 -0.85 10.03
C SER A 11 -11.93 -1.47 9.56
N SER A 12 -11.78 -1.76 8.26
CA SER A 12 -10.60 -2.43 7.71
C SER A 12 -9.40 -1.50 7.50
N ARG A 13 -9.51 -0.19 7.79
CA ARG A 13 -8.43 0.79 7.55
C ARG A 13 -7.12 0.36 8.22
N GLU A 14 -7.17 -0.04 9.48
CA GLU A 14 -5.97 -0.43 10.23
C GLU A 14 -5.38 -1.73 9.66
N ALA A 15 -6.22 -2.74 9.41
CA ALA A 15 -5.80 -4.01 8.82
C ALA A 15 -5.13 -3.80 7.45
N LEU A 16 -5.72 -2.98 6.57
CA LEU A 16 -5.15 -2.64 5.26
C LEU A 16 -3.84 -1.86 5.38
N THR A 17 -3.70 -1.02 6.41
CA THR A 17 -2.46 -0.29 6.66
C THR A 17 -1.34 -1.24 7.09
N ARG A 18 -1.62 -2.17 7.99
CA ARG A 18 -0.66 -3.22 8.39
C ARG A 18 -0.27 -4.09 7.20
N PHE A 19 -1.25 -4.54 6.42
CA PHE A 19 -1.02 -5.33 5.20
C PHE A 19 -0.17 -4.61 4.16
N LYS A 20 -0.39 -3.30 3.95
CA LYS A 20 0.46 -2.45 3.10
C LYS A 20 1.92 -2.46 3.59
N LEU A 21 2.14 -2.31 4.91
CA LEU A 21 3.47 -2.31 5.49
C LEU A 21 4.16 -3.67 5.36
N GLU A 22 3.43 -4.78 5.54
CA GLU A 22 3.94 -6.13 5.31
C GLU A 22 4.38 -6.32 3.86
N CYS A 23 3.52 -5.97 2.90
CA CYS A 23 3.85 -6.04 1.47
C CYS A 23 5.07 -5.17 1.11
N ALA A 24 5.16 -3.96 1.68
CA ALA A 24 6.31 -3.09 1.49
C ALA A 24 7.60 -3.68 2.09
N LYS A 25 7.50 -4.33 3.26
CA LYS A 25 8.63 -5.01 3.91
C LYS A 25 9.15 -6.17 3.05
N GLU A 26 8.25 -6.97 2.49
CA GLU A 26 8.61 -8.11 1.64
C GLU A 26 9.44 -7.71 0.42
N ILE A 27 9.13 -6.55 -0.17
CA ILE A 27 9.83 -6.08 -1.37
C ILE A 27 10.97 -5.09 -1.06
N GLY A 28 11.21 -4.73 0.21
CA GLY A 28 12.26 -3.80 0.60
C GLY A 28 11.93 -2.31 0.33
N HIS A 29 10.65 -1.94 0.38
CA HIS A 29 10.15 -0.59 0.07
C HIS A 29 9.56 0.14 1.30
N LEU A 30 9.92 -0.26 2.53
CA LEU A 30 9.40 0.37 3.76
C LEU A 30 9.68 1.87 3.82
N GLN A 31 10.85 2.32 3.35
CA GLN A 31 11.25 3.73 3.27
C GLN A 31 10.30 4.60 2.44
N PHE A 32 9.46 4.00 1.59
CA PHE A 32 8.48 4.72 0.79
C PHE A 32 7.08 4.73 1.43
N CYS A 33 6.91 4.09 2.60
CA CYS A 33 5.67 4.15 3.37
C CYS A 33 5.63 5.41 4.23
N LYS A 34 4.43 5.99 4.40
CA LYS A 34 4.23 7.20 5.20
C LYS A 34 4.74 7.06 6.64
N GLU A 35 4.65 5.85 7.18
CA GLU A 35 5.04 5.50 8.53
C GLU A 35 6.56 5.50 8.76
N TYR A 36 7.35 5.51 7.67
CA TYR A 36 8.82 5.48 7.68
C TYR A 36 9.43 6.56 6.79
N ASN A 37 8.65 7.59 6.44
CA ASN A 37 9.08 8.67 5.56
C ASN A 37 8.49 10.00 6.01
N ASP A 38 9.36 10.97 6.25
CA ASP A 38 9.00 12.33 6.68
C ASP A 38 8.77 13.28 5.49
N HIS A 39 9.01 12.82 4.25
CA HIS A 39 8.86 13.61 3.03
C HIS A 39 7.39 13.73 2.61
N ASP A 40 6.93 14.93 2.28
CA ASP A 40 5.60 15.13 1.73
C ASP A 40 5.52 14.61 0.28
N LYS A 41 4.83 13.49 0.09
CA LYS A 41 4.62 12.89 -1.23
C LYS A 41 3.78 13.76 -2.17
N GLY A 42 3.12 14.81 -1.66
CA GLY A 42 2.38 15.78 -2.45
C GLY A 42 3.25 16.61 -3.40
N ASP A 43 4.51 16.82 -3.05
CA ASP A 43 5.45 17.65 -3.83
C ASP A 43 6.23 16.84 -4.88
N LEU A 44 6.13 15.50 -4.84
CA LEU A 44 6.83 14.61 -5.76
C LEU A 44 6.11 14.50 -7.11
N PRO A 45 6.83 14.48 -8.25
CA PRO A 45 6.25 14.19 -9.54
C PRO A 45 5.50 12.84 -9.55
N SER A 46 4.36 12.78 -10.24
CA SER A 46 3.55 11.56 -10.35
C SER A 46 4.35 10.33 -10.79
N ALA A 47 5.34 10.53 -11.68
CA ALA A 47 6.23 9.47 -12.14
C ALA A 47 7.09 8.88 -11.00
N GLN A 48 7.58 9.72 -10.09
CA GLN A 48 8.37 9.27 -8.93
C GLN A 48 7.47 8.56 -7.91
N ASN A 49 6.32 9.13 -7.58
CA ASN A 49 5.33 8.50 -6.71
C ASN A 49 4.91 7.11 -7.23
N GLY A 50 4.74 6.97 -8.55
CA GLY A 50 4.47 5.69 -9.20
C GLY A 50 5.61 4.68 -9.06
N ARG A 51 6.87 5.11 -9.23
CA ARG A 51 8.05 4.22 -9.09
C ARG A 51 8.24 3.75 -7.64
N GLU A 52 8.00 4.62 -6.67
CA GLU A 52 8.19 4.30 -5.24
C GLU A 52 7.05 3.47 -4.67
N GLY A 53 5.80 3.89 -4.89
CA GLY A 53 4.60 3.31 -4.27
C GLY A 53 3.88 2.26 -5.13
N GLY A 54 4.08 2.29 -6.45
CA GLY A 54 3.47 1.34 -7.38
C GLY A 54 3.80 -0.12 -7.06
N PRO A 55 5.08 -0.49 -6.84
CA PRO A 55 5.46 -1.85 -6.46
C PRO A 55 4.78 -2.36 -5.18
N ILE A 56 4.61 -1.49 -4.17
CA ILE A 56 3.92 -1.82 -2.92
C ILE A 56 2.46 -2.18 -3.21
N GLY A 57 1.76 -1.34 -3.97
CA GLY A 57 0.36 -1.60 -4.36
C GLY A 57 0.21 -2.86 -5.22
N GLY A 58 1.15 -3.11 -6.14
CA GLY A 58 1.18 -4.34 -6.95
C GLY A 58 1.33 -5.59 -6.09
N GLN A 59 2.21 -5.57 -5.10
CA GLN A 59 2.39 -6.69 -4.16
C GLN A 59 1.14 -6.93 -3.31
N MET A 60 0.47 -5.86 -2.84
CA MET A 60 -0.81 -5.99 -2.13
C MET A 60 -1.86 -6.70 -2.99
N VAL A 61 -2.05 -6.27 -4.24
CA VAL A 61 -3.03 -6.88 -5.16
C VAL A 61 -2.69 -8.34 -5.43
N LYS A 62 -1.41 -8.64 -5.70
CA LYS A 62 -0.94 -10.01 -5.92
C LYS A 62 -1.31 -10.94 -4.75
N ARG A 63 -1.04 -10.52 -3.51
CA ARG A 63 -1.37 -11.30 -2.31
C ARG A 63 -2.87 -11.42 -2.09
N MET A 64 -3.65 -10.35 -2.31
CA MET A 64 -5.11 -10.41 -2.18
C MET A 64 -5.73 -11.40 -3.18
N ILE A 65 -5.25 -11.43 -4.42
CA ILE A 65 -5.70 -12.40 -5.42
C ILE A 65 -5.34 -13.82 -4.99
N GLN A 66 -4.11 -14.05 -4.54
CA GLN A 66 -3.68 -15.37 -4.05
C GLN A 66 -4.57 -15.85 -2.89
N MET A 67 -4.84 -14.99 -1.90
CA MET A 67 -5.73 -15.33 -0.77
C MET A 67 -7.15 -15.65 -1.24
N ALA A 68 -7.66 -14.91 -2.22
CA ALA A 68 -8.98 -15.18 -2.80
C ALA A 68 -9.00 -16.54 -3.52
N GLU A 69 -7.98 -16.84 -4.34
CA GLU A 69 -7.84 -18.13 -5.02
C GLU A 69 -7.73 -19.30 -4.04
N GLU A 70 -7.02 -19.13 -2.92
CA GLU A 70 -6.92 -20.13 -1.86
C GLU A 70 -8.24 -20.34 -1.12
N SER A 71 -9.05 -19.29 -0.93
CA SER A 71 -10.36 -19.38 -0.27
C SER A 71 -11.47 -19.99 -1.13
N LEU A 72 -11.29 -20.00 -2.46
CA LEU A 72 -12.24 -20.56 -3.42
C LEU A 72 -11.95 -22.04 -3.73
N LYS A 73 -10.81 -22.56 -3.27
CA LYS A 73 -10.49 -24.00 -3.30
C LYS A 73 -11.19 -24.72 -2.16
#